data_AF-A0A7R9DRI6-F1
#
_entry.id   AF-A0A7R9DRI6-F1
#
_cell.length_a   1.000
_cell.length_b   1.000
_cell.length_c   1.000
_cell.angle_alpha   90.00
_cell.angle_beta   90.00
_cell.angle_gamma   90.00
#
_symmetry.space_group_name_H-M   'P 1'
#
loop_
_entity.id
_entity.type
_entity.pdbx_description
1 polymer ?
#
loop_
_entity_poly.entity_id
_entity_poly.type
_entity_poly.pdbx_seq_one_letter_code
_entity_poly.pdbx_strand_id
1 'polypeptide(L)' 'GLCAYEAEPCAITLALKPENANKNRYPDILPYDHARLVLNDLTNISGSDYINASTITDHDPLITNW' A
#
# COMPACT_ATOMS: atom_id res chain seq x y z
N GLY A 1 -14.57 18.67 8.77
CA GLY A 1 -13.90 17.84 9.79
C GLY A 1 -13.07 16.79 9.08
N LEU A 2 -12.01 16.28 9.71
CA LEU A 2 -11.07 15.33 9.11
C LEU A 2 -11.71 14.01 8.61
N CYS A 3 -12.96 13.75 8.98
CA CYS A 3 -13.77 12.61 8.51
C CYS A 3 -14.14 12.63 7.02
N ALA A 4 -13.87 13.71 6.29
CA ALA A 4 -14.10 13.81 4.84
C ALA A 4 -12.80 14.00 4.05
N TYR A 5 -11.63 13.86 4.70
CA TYR A 5 -10.35 13.94 4.01
C TYR A 5 -10.15 12.70 3.13
N GLU A 6 -9.76 12.94 1.88
CA GLU A 6 -9.34 11.93 0.92
C GLU A 6 -7.94 12.30 0.43
N ALA A 7 -7.04 11.32 0.40
CA ALA A 7 -5.67 11.55 -0.05
C ALA A 7 -5.63 11.67 -1.59
N GLU A 8 -4.74 12.48 -2.13
CA GLU A 8 -4.55 12.57 -3.58
C GLU A 8 -3.11 12.18 -3.94
N PRO A 9 -2.89 11.12 -4.76
CA PRO A 9 -3.90 10.26 -5.40
C PRO A 9 -4.51 9.18 -4.48
N CYS A 10 -5.82 8.88 -4.56
CA CYS A 10 -6.51 7.87 -3.73
C CYS A 10 -6.66 6.47 -4.36
N ALA A 11 -6.03 6.20 -5.51
CA ALA A 11 -6.26 4.96 -6.24
C ALA A 11 -5.89 3.69 -5.45
N ILE A 12 -6.72 2.65 -5.54
CA ILE A 12 -6.56 1.31 -4.91
C ILE A 12 -6.73 0.18 -5.94
N THR A 13 -6.44 0.46 -7.20
CA THR A 13 -6.77 -0.41 -8.34
C THR A 13 -6.08 -1.76 -8.27
N LEU A 14 -4.86 -1.82 -7.72
CA LEU A 14 -4.09 -3.06 -7.60
C LEU A 14 -4.65 -3.96 -6.50
N ALA A 15 -5.15 -3.37 -5.41
CA ALA A 15 -5.74 -4.08 -4.30
C ALA A 15 -7.10 -4.72 -4.64
N LEU A 16 -7.83 -4.12 -5.59
CA LEU A 16 -9.13 -4.59 -6.07
C LEU A 16 -9.06 -5.67 -7.14
N LYS A 17 -7.86 -6.03 -7.63
CA LYS A 17 -7.70 -7.10 -8.61
C LYS A 17 -8.22 -8.43 -8.05
N PRO A 18 -8.94 -9.25 -8.84
CA PRO A 18 -9.49 -10.53 -8.38
C PRO A 18 -8.44 -11.46 -7.74
N GLU A 19 -7.23 -11.50 -8.29
CA GLU A 19 -6.10 -12.28 -7.79
C GLU A 19 -5.56 -11.81 -6.42
N ASN A 20 -5.95 -10.61 -5.97
CA ASN A 20 -5.53 -10.02 -4.71
C ASN A 20 -6.65 -9.96 -3.65
N ALA A 21 -7.90 -10.19 -4.04
CA ALA A 21 -9.06 -10.10 -3.13
C ALA A 21 -8.90 -10.99 -1.88
N ASN A 22 -8.43 -12.24 -2.06
CA ASN A 22 -8.21 -13.19 -0.97
C ASN A 22 -6.97 -12.87 -0.10
N LYS A 23 -6.17 -11.87 -0.47
CA LYS A 23 -5.00 -11.40 0.30
C LYS A 23 -5.35 -10.21 1.20
N ASN A 24 -6.60 -9.75 1.17
CA ASN A 24 -7.12 -8.66 1.99
C ASN A 24 -8.00 -9.21 3.11
N ARG A 25 -7.71 -8.85 4.37
CA ARG A 25 -8.54 -9.27 5.51
C ARG A 25 -9.92 -8.60 5.49
N TYR A 26 -9.97 -7.33 5.10
CA TYR A 26 -11.18 -6.53 5.00
C TYR A 26 -11.24 -5.87 3.62
N PRO A 27 -12.40 -5.86 2.94
CA PRO A 27 -12.52 -5.34 1.57
C PRO A 27 -12.46 -3.81 1.48
N ASP A 28 -12.67 -3.13 2.61
CA ASP A 28 -12.67 -1.68 2.77
C ASP A 28 -11.34 -1.12 3.32
N ILE A 29 -10.42 -1.99 3.77
CA ILE A 29 -9.11 -1.61 4.29
C ILE A 29 -8.03 -2.06 3.31
N LEU A 30 -7.69 -1.18 2.37
CA LEU A 30 -6.79 -1.49 1.24
C LEU A 30 -5.64 -0.46 1.15
N PRO A 31 -4.45 -0.86 0.66
CA PRO A 31 -3.35 0.07 0.45
C PRO A 31 -3.58 0.91 -0.80
N TYR A 32 -3.20 2.18 -0.77
CA TYR A 32 -3.14 3.01 -1.97
C TYR A 32 -2.06 2.52 -2.93
N ASP A 33 -2.33 2.59 -4.23
CA ASP A 33 -1.41 2.16 -5.29
C ASP A 33 -0.05 2.87 -5.19
N HIS A 34 -0.05 4.15 -4.80
CA HIS A 34 1.16 4.96 -4.69
C HIS A 34 1.98 4.72 -3.40
N ALA A 35 1.44 4.01 -2.42
CA ALA A 35 2.07 3.80 -1.11
C ALA A 35 2.20 2.32 -0.72
N ARG A 36 1.69 1.39 -1.55
CA ARG A 36 1.77 -0.04 -1.25
C ARG A 36 3.21 -0.53 -1.19
N LEU A 37 3.46 -1.54 -0.37
CA LEU A 37 4.70 -2.29 -0.43
C LEU A 37 4.69 -3.24 -1.63
N VAL A 38 5.67 -3.11 -2.52
CA VAL A 38 5.83 -3.99 -3.68
C VAL A 38 6.81 -5.12 -3.31
N LEU A 39 6.32 -6.36 -3.26
CA LEU A 39 7.17 -7.52 -3.02
C LEU A 39 7.95 -7.89 -4.28
N ASN A 40 9.11 -8.52 -4.10
CA ASN A 40 9.79 -9.19 -5.19
C ASN A 40 9.05 -10.48 -5.53
N ASP A 41 8.48 -10.54 -6.73
CA ASP A 41 7.69 -11.65 -7.26
C ASP A 41 8.54 -12.90 -7.54
N LEU A 42 9.83 -12.74 -7.84
CA LEU A 42 10.75 -13.84 -8.10
C LEU A 42 11.16 -14.62 -6.84
N THR A 43 11.05 -14.01 -5.66
CA THR A 43 11.59 -14.60 -4.42
C THR A 43 10.51 -15.02 -3.42
N ASN A 44 9.26 -14.60 -3.59
CA ASN A 44 8.20 -14.98 -2.68
C ASN A 44 7.44 -16.23 -3.14
N ILE A 45 6.96 -17.02 -2.16
CA ILE A 45 6.26 -18.31 -2.39
C ILE A 45 5.00 -18.15 -3.24
N SER A 46 4.34 -17.00 -3.20
CA SER A 46 3.11 -16.75 -3.94
C SER A 46 3.32 -16.29 -5.38
N GLY A 47 4.56 -15.98 -5.79
CA GLY A 47 4.86 -15.42 -7.11
C GLY A 47 4.17 -14.08 -7.38
N SER A 48 3.81 -13.33 -6.33
CA SER A 48 3.01 -12.10 -6.43
C SER A 48 3.72 -10.94 -5.79
N ASP A 49 3.67 -9.77 -6.44
CA ASP A 49 4.22 -8.53 -5.89
C ASP A 49 3.30 -7.86 -4.84
N TYR A 50 2.13 -8.44 -4.56
CA TYR A 50 1.09 -7.82 -3.76
C TYR A 50 1.06 -8.33 -2.33
N ILE A 51 1.06 -7.37 -1.40
CA ILE A 51 0.68 -7.54 -0.01
C ILE A 51 -0.17 -6.34 0.41
N ASN A 52 -1.17 -6.57 1.26
CA ASN A 52 -1.94 -5.49 1.88
C ASN A 52 -1.09 -4.82 2.98
N ALA A 53 -0.22 -3.91 2.56
CA ALA A 53 0.64 -3.10 3.43
C ALA A 53 1.03 -1.81 2.71
N SER A 54 1.20 -0.73 3.48
CA SER A 54 1.64 0.58 2.98
C SER A 54 2.92 1.02 3.69
N THR A 55 3.81 1.73 2.99
CA THR A 55 4.90 2.46 3.63
C THR A 55 4.36 3.71 4.31
N ILE A 56 4.83 3.98 5.53
CA ILE A 56 4.55 5.22 6.25
C ILE A 56 5.90 5.84 6.57
N THR A 57 6.14 7.04 6.07
CA THR A 57 7.35 7.81 6.34
C THR A 57 7.02 8.98 7.23
N ASP A 58 7.76 9.14 8.32
CA ASP A 58 7.83 10.43 9.00
C ASP A 58 8.85 11.32 8.29
N HIS A 59 8.78 12.63 8.50
CA HIS A 59 9.97 13.46 8.29
C HIS A 59 10.96 13.06 9.38
N ASP A 60 11.98 12.28 9.06
CA ASP A 60 13.14 12.17 9.95
C ASP A 60 13.90 13.50 9.86
N PRO A 61 13.82 14.39 10.88
CA PRO A 61 14.52 15.67 10.85
C PRO A 61 16.05 15.52 10.88
N LEU A 62 16.58 14.30 11.06
CA LEU A 62 18.01 14.02 11.09
C LEU A 62 18.63 13.87 9.68
N ILE A 63 17.83 13.75 8.62
CA ILE A 63 18.32 13.58 7.24
C ILE A 63 18.73 14.92 6.58
N THR A 64 18.40 16.07 7.14
CA THR A 64 18.76 17.39 6.57
C THR A 64 20.12 17.95 7.04
N ASN A 65 20.87 17.20 7.85
CA ASN A 65 22.14 17.66 8.43
C ASN A 65 23.31 16.74 8.05
N TRP A 66 23.57 16.56 6.74
CA TRP A 66 24.86 16.09 6.21
C TRP A 66 25.19 16.83 4.92
#